data_AF-A0A925RDQ8-F1
#
_entry.id   AF-A0A925RDQ8-F1
#
_cell.length_a   1.000
_cell.length_b   1.000
_cell.length_c   1.000
_cell.angle_alpha   90.00
_cell.angle_beta   90.00
_cell.angle_gamma   90.00
#
_symmetry.space_group_name_H-M   'P 1'
#
loop_
_entity.id
_entity.type
_entity.pdbx_description
1 polymer ?
#
loop_
_entity_poly.entity_id
_entity_poly.type
_entity_poly.pdbx_seq_one_letter_code
_entity_poly.pdbx_strand_id
1 'polypeptide(L)'
;MSTSENPFAHEMPAKLKSDAVLTGLEGSKSLRWWPAAVLLLAMVIMKLLPSVLESVSMTVLMIGFMGPAGISLLIMVWWMFASRAGVKEKLIGVAGVAVLGVIATSLLHFTMEGMSVILFLIPTGVGLFGLALVILAHQPASRLKAALMCSAVGFGVWDLLHSEGVTGKFDAELGWRWSPTREQKYLRGLAERSAAADGDVGNNAGSETVIRADAQWSDFRGPLRDGKLPGIVLNEDWTTTPPRLVWKTPIGPGWSSFTVAGNRLFTQEQRGDNEVVVCLNADTGSILWTHEYPGRFWEAIAGVGPRATPTIGDEGVVSFGADGQLTCLDPVTGDVRWERDIQADPDCRPPMWGYSASPLIHNDLVVIHVGGKANKGVLAFDAKTGEPRWSVASGNHSYSSPQLATFDGIEGILMSTNDGLQFLNEADGATIWNHEWKVENYRATQPLVVGDAVLFGTSLALGTRRLAVKHEA
;
A
#
# COMPACT_ATOMS: atom_id res chain seq x y z
N MET A 1 81.02 -57.30 -10.30
CA MET A 1 81.72 -57.03 -9.04
C MET A 1 82.12 -55.56 -9.06
N SER A 2 81.63 -54.77 -8.10
CA SER A 2 82.03 -53.39 -7.74
C SER A 2 81.98 -52.27 -8.80
N THR A 3 81.29 -51.17 -8.49
CA THR A 3 81.91 -49.82 -8.38
C THR A 3 80.86 -48.80 -7.93
N SER A 4 81.09 -48.15 -6.78
CA SER A 4 81.35 -46.70 -6.67
C SER A 4 81.24 -46.25 -5.21
N GLU A 5 82.35 -45.79 -4.62
CA GLU A 5 82.35 -44.95 -3.43
C GLU A 5 81.92 -43.52 -3.80
N ASN A 6 81.30 -42.81 -2.85
CA ASN A 6 81.28 -41.34 -2.85
C ASN A 6 81.86 -40.86 -1.49
N PRO A 7 82.97 -40.09 -1.49
CA PRO A 7 83.58 -39.52 -0.31
C PRO A 7 82.91 -38.20 0.10
N PHE A 8 83.26 -37.69 1.29
CA PHE A 8 82.85 -36.40 1.87
C PHE A 8 81.56 -36.40 2.70
N ALA A 9 81.72 -36.82 3.95
CA ALA A 9 81.03 -36.21 5.07
C ALA A 9 81.51 -34.75 5.27
N HIS A 10 80.58 -33.81 5.45
CA HIS A 10 80.79 -32.60 6.27
C HIS A 10 79.43 -32.04 6.74
N GLU A 11 79.39 -31.68 8.02
CA GLU A 11 78.25 -31.11 8.76
C GLU A 11 77.71 -29.81 8.15
N MET A 12 76.39 -29.60 8.26
CA MET A 12 75.76 -28.27 8.08
C MET A 12 75.09 -27.80 9.39
N PRO A 13 75.10 -26.49 9.67
CA PRO A 13 74.98 -25.93 11.01
C PRO A 13 73.53 -25.67 11.44
N ALA A 14 73.36 -25.60 12.77
CA ALA A 14 72.14 -25.20 13.47
C ALA A 14 71.69 -23.77 13.09
N LYS A 15 70.94 -23.63 11.99
CA LYS A 15 70.34 -22.36 11.58
C LYS A 15 69.01 -22.56 10.83
N LEU A 16 68.09 -23.30 11.44
CA LEU A 16 66.72 -23.48 10.93
C LEU A 16 65.65 -23.47 12.03
N LYS A 17 65.98 -22.96 13.23
CA LYS A 17 65.02 -22.80 14.35
C LYS A 17 64.62 -21.35 14.64
N SER A 18 65.09 -20.36 13.87
CA SER A 18 64.79 -18.94 14.14
C SER A 18 63.70 -18.32 13.26
N ASP A 19 63.29 -18.96 12.15
CA ASP A 19 62.30 -18.35 11.24
C ASP A 19 60.84 -18.66 11.62
N ALA A 20 60.62 -19.49 12.65
CA ALA A 20 59.29 -19.79 13.17
C ALA A 20 58.75 -18.73 14.15
N VAL A 21 59.50 -17.65 14.43
CA VAL A 21 59.15 -16.65 15.45
C VAL A 21 58.72 -15.30 14.84
N LEU A 22 58.70 -15.14 13.51
CA LEU A 22 58.39 -13.86 12.84
C LEU A 22 57.17 -13.85 11.92
N THR A 23 56.21 -14.77 12.10
CA THR A 23 54.89 -14.66 11.49
C THR A 23 53.80 -14.80 12.55
N GLY A 24 53.49 -13.70 13.23
CA GLY A 24 52.34 -13.56 14.13
C GLY A 24 51.00 -13.56 13.40
N LEU A 25 50.73 -14.60 12.62
CA LEU A 25 49.40 -14.90 12.06
C LEU A 25 48.99 -16.26 12.61
N GLU A 26 48.54 -16.27 13.86
CA GLU A 26 47.78 -17.39 14.41
C GLU A 26 46.63 -17.74 13.45
N GLY A 27 46.56 -19.03 13.11
CA GLY A 27 45.74 -19.56 12.02
C GLY A 27 44.27 -19.17 12.11
N SER A 28 43.82 -18.35 11.16
CA SER A 28 42.40 -18.08 10.98
C SER A 28 41.70 -19.34 10.48
N LYS A 29 40.85 -19.90 11.33
CA LYS A 29 40.10 -21.13 11.06
C LYS A 29 39.07 -20.90 9.94
N SER A 30 38.77 -21.96 9.19
CA SER A 30 37.67 -21.96 8.23
C SER A 30 36.34 -21.66 8.93
N LEU A 31 35.45 -20.95 8.24
CA LEU A 31 34.12 -20.66 8.77
C LEU A 31 33.29 -21.94 8.85
N ARG A 32 32.43 -22.03 9.88
CA ARG A 32 31.31 -22.97 9.87
C ARG A 32 30.21 -22.41 8.97
N TRP A 33 30.35 -22.61 7.66
CA TRP A 33 29.56 -21.96 6.61
C TRP A 33 28.15 -22.54 6.41
N TRP A 34 27.95 -23.83 6.68
CA TRP A 34 26.67 -24.50 6.38
C TRP A 34 25.42 -23.85 7.01
N PRO A 35 25.44 -23.29 8.25
CA PRO A 35 24.25 -22.65 8.79
C PRO A 35 23.86 -21.40 8.00
N ALA A 36 24.83 -20.60 7.57
CA ALA A 36 24.57 -19.44 6.71
C ALA A 36 24.03 -19.87 5.35
N ALA A 37 24.54 -20.95 4.76
CA ALA A 37 24.01 -21.47 3.50
C ALA A 37 22.54 -21.91 3.62
N VAL A 38 22.17 -22.58 4.72
CA VAL A 38 20.77 -22.96 5.00
C VAL A 38 19.89 -21.74 5.19
N LEU A 39 20.35 -20.73 5.93
CA LEU A 39 19.61 -19.48 6.12
C LEU A 39 19.40 -18.75 4.79
N LEU A 40 20.43 -18.63 3.95
CA LEU A 40 20.31 -18.00 2.62
C LEU A 40 19.33 -18.74 1.72
N LEU A 41 19.34 -20.08 1.73
CA LEU A 41 18.36 -20.87 1.00
C LEU A 41 16.94 -20.62 1.52
N ALA A 42 16.75 -20.59 2.85
CA ALA A 42 15.47 -20.25 3.46
C ALA A 42 14.99 -18.84 3.07
N MET A 43 15.89 -17.85 3.03
CA MET A 43 15.59 -16.48 2.59
C MET A 43 15.03 -16.47 1.16
N VAL A 44 15.67 -17.20 0.24
CA VAL A 44 15.23 -17.30 -1.16
C VAL A 44 13.87 -18.00 -1.25
N ILE A 45 13.68 -19.12 -0.54
CA ILE A 45 12.41 -19.84 -0.50
C ILE A 45 11.29 -18.94 0.02
N MET A 46 11.49 -18.27 1.15
CA MET A 46 10.48 -17.36 1.72
C MET A 46 10.09 -16.26 0.73
N LYS A 47 11.08 -15.65 0.06
CA LYS A 47 10.83 -14.58 -0.91
C LYS A 47 10.06 -15.05 -2.14
N LEU A 48 10.33 -16.26 -2.63
CA LEU A 48 9.71 -16.80 -3.85
C LEU A 48 8.38 -17.51 -3.59
N LEU A 49 8.14 -17.98 -2.36
CA LEU A 49 6.95 -18.78 -2.02
C LEU A 49 5.62 -18.10 -2.40
N PRO A 50 5.39 -16.80 -2.15
CA PRO A 50 4.15 -16.14 -2.55
C PRO A 50 3.90 -16.14 -4.07
N SER A 51 4.97 -16.12 -4.88
CA SER A 51 4.86 -16.03 -6.34
C SER A 51 4.46 -17.34 -7.02
N VAL A 52 4.58 -18.47 -6.31
CA VAL A 52 4.32 -19.81 -6.86
C VAL A 52 2.95 -20.34 -6.42
N LEU A 53 2.30 -19.69 -5.46
CA LEU A 53 1.00 -20.10 -4.93
C LEU A 53 -0.14 -19.37 -5.64
N GLU A 54 -1.13 -20.12 -6.12
CA GLU A 54 -2.33 -19.56 -6.76
C GLU A 54 -3.20 -18.75 -5.78
N SER A 55 -3.17 -19.10 -4.49
CA SER A 55 -3.80 -18.33 -3.42
C SER A 55 -2.82 -18.12 -2.26
N VAL A 56 -2.49 -16.87 -2.01
CA VAL A 56 -1.57 -16.48 -0.95
C VAL A 56 -2.39 -16.02 0.25
N SER A 57 -2.35 -16.78 1.34
CA SER A 57 -2.91 -16.30 2.61
C SER A 57 -2.09 -15.12 3.13
N MET A 58 -2.71 -14.23 3.91
CA MET A 58 -2.00 -13.08 4.49
C MET A 58 -0.76 -13.51 5.28
N THR A 59 -0.82 -14.65 5.97
CA THR A 59 0.34 -15.21 6.68
C THR A 59 1.49 -15.53 5.74
N VAL A 60 1.23 -16.17 4.60
CA VAL A 60 2.28 -16.50 3.62
C VAL A 60 2.83 -15.23 2.97
N LEU A 61 1.98 -14.24 2.70
CA LEU A 61 2.41 -12.93 2.22
C LEU A 61 3.37 -12.26 3.22
N MET A 62 3.01 -12.25 4.51
CA MET A 62 3.86 -11.70 5.58
C MET A 62 5.17 -12.48 5.75
N ILE A 63 5.17 -13.79 5.56
CA ILE A 63 6.41 -14.58 5.54
C ILE A 63 7.31 -14.15 4.37
N GLY A 64 6.74 -13.92 3.18
CA GLY A 64 7.51 -13.45 2.03
C GLY A 64 8.09 -12.05 2.22
N PHE A 65 7.35 -11.17 2.90
CA PHE A 65 7.76 -9.79 3.16
C PHE A 65 8.73 -9.64 4.33
N MET A 66 8.36 -10.16 5.51
CA MET A 66 9.12 -9.97 6.75
C MET A 66 10.14 -11.08 7.00
N GLY A 67 9.92 -12.27 6.44
CA GLY A 67 10.80 -13.43 6.61
C GLY A 67 12.25 -13.14 6.21
N PRO A 68 12.54 -12.58 5.02
CA PRO A 68 13.91 -12.25 4.62
C PRO A 68 14.64 -11.29 5.57
N ALA A 69 13.94 -10.31 6.16
CA ALA A 69 14.52 -9.44 7.17
C ALA A 69 14.84 -10.21 8.47
N GLY A 70 13.93 -11.09 8.90
CA GLY A 70 14.17 -11.99 10.05
C GLY A 70 15.36 -12.93 9.83
N ILE A 71 15.50 -13.50 8.63
CA ILE A 71 16.66 -14.32 8.27
C ILE A 71 17.95 -13.50 8.26
N SER A 72 17.90 -12.24 7.84
CA SER A 72 19.07 -11.35 7.89
C SER A 72 19.58 -11.16 9.31
N LEU A 73 18.68 -11.01 10.29
CA LEU A 73 19.06 -10.99 11.70
C LEU A 73 19.72 -12.32 12.13
N LEU A 74 19.17 -13.46 11.71
CA LEU A 74 19.75 -14.77 12.02
C LEU A 74 21.14 -14.98 11.41
N ILE A 75 21.39 -14.43 10.21
CA ILE A 75 22.74 -14.42 9.60
C ILE A 75 23.70 -13.62 10.48
N MET A 76 23.29 -12.45 10.98
CA MET A 76 24.14 -11.65 11.88
C MET A 76 24.39 -12.32 13.23
N VAL A 77 23.38 -13.01 13.78
CA VAL A 77 23.53 -13.84 14.99
C VAL A 77 24.49 -15.00 14.72
N TRP A 78 24.35 -15.71 13.60
CA TRP A 78 25.29 -16.77 13.22
C TRP A 78 26.72 -16.22 13.09
N TRP A 79 26.88 -15.06 12.45
CA TRP A 79 28.17 -14.41 12.28
C TRP A 79 28.85 -14.15 13.63
N MET A 80 28.11 -13.62 14.60
CA MET A 80 28.63 -13.28 15.93
C MET A 80 28.95 -14.49 16.79
N PHE A 81 28.08 -15.50 16.81
CA PHE A 81 28.16 -16.57 17.81
C PHE A 81 28.60 -17.93 17.25
N ALA A 82 28.35 -18.20 15.97
CA ALA A 82 28.40 -19.53 15.39
C ALA A 82 29.38 -19.72 14.20
N SER A 83 29.95 -18.63 13.67
CA SER A 83 30.78 -18.61 12.46
C SER A 83 32.17 -19.22 12.58
N ARG A 84 32.73 -19.30 13.80
CA ARG A 84 34.15 -19.60 14.11
C ARG A 84 35.15 -18.53 13.65
N ALA A 85 34.70 -17.37 13.19
CA ALA A 85 35.57 -16.23 12.89
C ALA A 85 36.25 -15.67 14.15
N GLY A 86 37.40 -15.02 13.98
CA GLY A 86 38.09 -14.32 15.06
C GLY A 86 37.29 -13.13 15.59
N VAL A 87 37.51 -12.74 16.86
CA VAL A 87 36.74 -11.66 17.51
C VAL A 87 36.85 -10.33 16.75
N LYS A 88 38.05 -9.98 16.28
CA LYS A 88 38.26 -8.76 15.47
C LYS A 88 37.48 -8.80 14.16
N GLU A 89 37.51 -9.93 13.45
CA GLU A 89 36.73 -10.09 12.21
C GLU A 89 35.24 -9.92 12.47
N LYS A 90 34.72 -10.53 13.54
CA LYS A 90 33.31 -10.44 13.92
C LYS A 90 32.86 -8.99 14.14
N LEU A 91 33.59 -8.25 14.97
CA LEU A 91 33.28 -6.86 15.30
C LEU A 91 33.35 -5.96 14.06
N ILE A 92 34.38 -6.11 13.23
CA ILE A 92 34.52 -5.36 11.97
C ILE A 92 33.37 -5.71 11.01
N GLY A 93 32.98 -6.98 10.91
CA GLY A 93 31.85 -7.40 10.07
C GLY A 93 30.54 -6.78 10.49
N VAL A 94 30.20 -6.82 11.79
CA VAL A 94 28.96 -6.20 12.30
C VAL A 94 28.98 -4.70 12.15
N ALA A 95 30.05 -4.04 12.59
CA ALA A 95 30.18 -2.58 12.48
C ALA A 95 30.16 -2.14 11.02
N GLY A 96 30.85 -2.87 10.13
CA GLY A 96 30.89 -2.57 8.70
C GLY A 96 29.51 -2.68 8.04
N VAL A 97 28.79 -3.78 8.26
CA VAL A 97 27.41 -3.94 7.73
C VAL A 97 26.47 -2.87 8.28
N ALA A 98 26.57 -2.56 9.58
CA ALA A 98 25.75 -1.53 10.21
C ALA A 98 26.04 -0.13 9.63
N VAL A 99 27.32 0.24 9.49
CA VAL A 99 27.73 1.53 8.91
C VAL A 99 27.29 1.63 7.45
N LEU A 100 27.50 0.58 6.65
CA LEU A 100 27.06 0.56 5.25
C LEU A 100 25.53 0.68 5.13
N GLY A 101 24.79 -0.01 6.00
CA GLY A 101 23.33 0.08 6.04
C GLY A 101 22.84 1.47 6.41
N VAL A 102 23.46 2.13 7.39
CA VAL A 102 23.16 3.52 7.78
C VAL A 102 23.46 4.48 6.63
N ILE A 103 24.62 4.34 5.98
CA ILE A 103 24.98 5.17 4.82
C ILE A 103 23.96 4.99 3.70
N ALA A 104 23.65 3.75 3.30
CA ALA A 104 22.68 3.50 2.24
C ALA A 104 21.30 4.06 2.60
N THR A 105 20.81 3.81 3.82
CA THR A 105 19.51 4.35 4.27
C THR A 105 19.48 5.88 4.20
N SER A 106 20.58 6.56 4.50
CA SER A 106 20.67 8.03 4.39
C SER A 106 20.74 8.57 2.95
N LEU A 107 21.10 7.71 1.99
CA LEU A 107 21.20 8.05 0.57
C LEU A 107 19.95 7.66 -0.22
N LEU A 108 19.05 6.86 0.36
CA LEU A 108 17.83 6.40 -0.29
C LEU A 108 16.99 7.57 -0.83
N HIS A 109 16.26 7.30 -1.90
CA HIS A 109 15.20 8.20 -2.32
C HIS A 109 14.07 8.15 -1.26
N PHE A 110 13.44 9.28 -0.95
CA PHE A 110 12.43 9.35 0.13
C PHE A 110 11.29 8.34 -0.02
N THR A 111 10.92 7.98 -1.26
CA THR A 111 9.90 6.95 -1.55
C THR A 111 10.33 5.53 -1.19
N MET A 112 11.62 5.30 -0.97
CA MET A 112 12.22 4.02 -0.59
C MET A 112 12.49 3.94 0.92
N GLU A 113 12.17 4.99 1.68
CA GLU A 113 12.30 4.97 3.13
C GLU A 113 11.21 4.09 3.78
N GLY A 114 11.39 3.75 5.05
CA GLY A 114 10.44 2.95 5.81
C GLY A 114 10.40 1.47 5.38
N MET A 115 9.25 0.99 4.94
CA MET A 115 9.03 -0.45 4.69
C MET A 115 9.95 -1.03 3.62
N SER A 116 10.31 -0.27 2.60
CA SER A 116 11.23 -0.69 1.55
C SER A 116 12.63 -1.05 2.10
N VAL A 117 13.08 -0.42 3.18
CA VAL A 117 14.34 -0.79 3.86
C VAL A 117 14.27 -2.22 4.40
N ILE A 118 13.15 -2.58 5.01
CA ILE A 118 12.93 -3.90 5.61
C ILE A 118 12.74 -4.95 4.53
N LEU A 119 11.98 -4.63 3.47
CA LEU A 119 11.65 -5.56 2.39
C LEU A 119 12.83 -5.82 1.44
N PHE A 120 13.66 -4.80 1.20
CA PHE A 120 14.63 -4.82 0.11
C PHE A 120 16.06 -4.60 0.59
N LEU A 121 16.33 -3.48 1.26
CA LEU A 121 17.69 -3.05 1.61
C LEU A 121 18.36 -4.05 2.55
N ILE A 122 17.74 -4.36 3.69
CA ILE A 122 18.31 -5.27 4.71
C ILE A 122 18.55 -6.67 4.14
N PRO A 123 17.56 -7.34 3.50
CA PRO A 123 17.75 -8.69 2.98
C PRO A 123 18.83 -8.81 1.91
N THR A 124 18.95 -7.82 1.02
CA THR A 124 19.95 -7.86 -0.05
C THR A 124 21.36 -7.58 0.46
N GLY A 125 21.56 -6.54 1.28
CA GLY A 125 22.88 -6.21 1.80
C GLY A 125 23.42 -7.25 2.78
N VAL A 126 22.59 -7.79 3.67
CA VAL A 126 23.00 -8.86 4.60
C VAL A 126 23.06 -10.22 3.90
N GLY A 127 22.16 -10.47 2.93
CA GLY A 127 22.19 -11.68 2.12
C GLY A 127 23.47 -11.81 1.31
N LEU A 128 23.89 -10.74 0.61
CA LEU A 128 25.15 -10.74 -0.14
C LEU A 128 26.39 -10.81 0.76
N PHE A 129 26.34 -10.20 1.95
CA PHE A 129 27.37 -10.39 2.97
C PHE A 129 27.52 -11.87 3.35
N GLY A 130 26.40 -12.53 3.70
CA GLY A 130 26.37 -13.95 4.05
C GLY A 130 26.85 -14.85 2.91
N LEU A 131 26.40 -14.58 1.67
CA LEU A 131 26.76 -15.35 0.48
C LEU A 131 28.27 -15.32 0.22
N ALA A 132 28.88 -14.13 0.28
CA ALA A 132 30.33 -13.97 0.11
C ALA A 132 31.12 -14.74 1.19
N LEU A 133 30.65 -14.74 2.44
CA LEU A 133 31.27 -15.50 3.53
C LEU A 133 31.16 -17.02 3.32
N VAL A 134 30.06 -17.51 2.73
CA VAL A 134 29.90 -18.93 2.41
C VAL A 134 30.87 -19.34 1.29
N ILE A 135 30.92 -18.56 0.21
CA ILE A 135 31.81 -18.84 -0.94
C ILE A 135 33.29 -18.81 -0.52
N LEU A 136 33.67 -17.84 0.30
CA LEU A 136 35.06 -17.61 0.73
C LEU A 136 35.34 -18.18 2.12
N ALA A 137 34.57 -19.17 2.58
CA ALA A 137 34.67 -19.73 3.94
C ALA A 137 36.08 -20.24 4.30
N HIS A 138 36.82 -20.70 3.29
CA HIS A 138 38.17 -21.25 3.40
C HIS A 138 39.29 -20.23 3.09
N GLN A 139 38.95 -18.97 2.81
CA GLN A 139 39.91 -17.90 2.46
C GLN A 139 39.91 -16.77 3.50
N PRO A 140 40.55 -16.96 4.67
CA PRO A 140 40.46 -16.01 5.76
C PRO A 140 41.03 -14.62 5.47
N ALA A 141 42.01 -14.51 4.57
CA ALA A 141 42.66 -13.25 4.23
C ALA A 141 41.75 -12.28 3.44
N SER A 142 40.81 -12.81 2.65
CA SER A 142 39.99 -12.04 1.71
C SER A 142 38.51 -12.01 2.09
N ARG A 143 37.99 -13.02 2.81
CA ARG A 143 36.55 -13.23 3.03
C ARG A 143 35.80 -12.02 3.59
N LEU A 144 36.37 -11.34 4.60
CA LEU A 144 35.68 -10.23 5.26
C LEU A 144 35.63 -8.99 4.36
N LYS A 145 36.73 -8.68 3.66
CA LYS A 145 36.78 -7.57 2.70
C LYS A 145 35.79 -7.79 1.57
N ALA A 146 35.79 -9.00 1.00
CA ALA A 146 34.84 -9.38 -0.04
C ALA A 146 33.39 -9.32 0.45
N ALA A 147 33.10 -9.80 1.66
CA ALA A 147 31.76 -9.75 2.23
C ALA A 147 31.26 -8.33 2.45
N LEU A 148 32.10 -7.43 2.96
CA LEU A 148 31.74 -6.01 3.12
C LEU A 148 31.56 -5.31 1.77
N MET A 149 32.39 -5.63 0.76
CA MET A 149 32.19 -5.13 -0.61
C MET A 149 30.87 -5.61 -1.22
N CYS A 150 30.55 -6.89 -1.10
CA CYS A 150 29.28 -7.44 -1.56
C CYS A 150 28.09 -6.85 -0.81
N SER A 151 28.23 -6.60 0.49
CA SER A 151 27.21 -5.91 1.30
C SER A 151 26.99 -4.47 0.84
N ALA A 152 28.08 -3.72 0.57
CA ALA A 152 28.02 -2.36 0.05
C ALA A 152 27.31 -2.31 -1.32
N VAL A 153 27.59 -3.27 -2.21
CA VAL A 153 26.88 -3.39 -3.49
C VAL A 153 25.40 -3.73 -3.27
N GLY A 154 25.10 -4.68 -2.37
CA GLY A 154 23.74 -5.10 -2.05
C GLY A 154 22.88 -3.99 -1.47
N PHE A 155 23.47 -3.12 -0.65
CA PHE A 155 22.80 -1.93 -0.17
C PHE A 155 22.70 -0.85 -1.25
N GLY A 156 23.82 -0.52 -1.90
CA GLY A 156 23.91 0.61 -2.83
C GLY A 156 23.07 0.46 -4.10
N VAL A 157 22.68 -0.75 -4.51
CA VAL A 157 21.76 -0.93 -5.65
C VAL A 157 20.41 -0.25 -5.43
N TRP A 158 19.94 -0.17 -4.18
CA TRP A 158 18.65 0.43 -3.86
C TRP A 158 18.70 1.96 -3.86
N ASP A 159 19.88 2.56 -3.69
CA ASP A 159 20.07 4.02 -3.79
C ASP A 159 19.87 4.55 -5.22
N LEU A 160 19.92 3.65 -6.21
CA LEU A 160 19.73 3.93 -7.63
C LEU A 160 18.27 3.90 -8.07
N LEU A 161 17.35 3.51 -7.17
CA LEU A 161 15.95 3.27 -7.48
C LEU A 161 15.02 4.20 -6.69
N HIS A 162 13.83 4.44 -7.25
CA HIS A 162 12.69 4.99 -6.53
C HIS A 162 11.50 4.04 -6.63
N SER A 163 10.56 4.14 -5.69
CA SER A 163 9.31 3.39 -5.71
C SER A 163 8.25 4.19 -6.44
N GLU A 164 7.53 3.55 -7.36
CA GLU A 164 6.33 4.10 -8.02
C GLU A 164 5.04 3.57 -7.39
N GLY A 165 5.15 2.81 -6.30
CA GLY A 165 4.03 2.18 -5.60
C GLY A 165 4.01 0.66 -5.75
N VAL A 166 2.84 0.09 -5.54
CA VAL A 166 2.63 -1.36 -5.51
C VAL A 166 1.39 -1.70 -6.32
N THR A 167 1.45 -2.77 -7.12
CA THR A 167 0.30 -3.22 -7.91
C THR A 167 -0.74 -3.94 -7.04
N GLY A 168 -1.95 -4.18 -7.59
CA GLY A 168 -2.96 -5.01 -6.92
C GLY A 168 -2.54 -6.46 -6.65
N LYS A 169 -1.41 -6.92 -7.24
CA LYS A 169 -0.77 -8.22 -6.94
C LYS A 169 0.29 -8.13 -5.85
N PHE A 170 0.47 -6.96 -5.25
CA PHE A 170 1.55 -6.64 -4.31
C PHE A 170 2.96 -6.65 -4.92
N ASP A 171 3.08 -6.47 -6.24
CA ASP A 171 4.38 -6.28 -6.88
C ASP A 171 4.85 -4.84 -6.70
N ALA A 172 6.06 -4.64 -6.19
CA ALA A 172 6.66 -3.31 -6.10
C ALA A 172 7.06 -2.81 -7.49
N GLU A 173 6.56 -1.64 -7.86
CA GLU A 173 6.93 -0.98 -9.11
C GLU A 173 8.11 -0.04 -8.84
N LEU A 174 9.24 -0.30 -9.49
CA LEU A 174 10.48 0.44 -9.26
C LEU A 174 10.89 1.17 -10.53
N GLY A 175 11.32 2.41 -10.36
CA GLY A 175 11.92 3.24 -11.41
C GLY A 175 13.38 3.55 -11.12
N TRP A 176 14.13 3.92 -12.16
CA TRP A 176 15.46 4.49 -11.96
C TRP A 176 15.33 5.86 -11.32
N ARG A 177 16.13 6.15 -10.29
CA ARG A 177 16.05 7.39 -9.51
C ARG A 177 16.04 8.68 -10.33
N TRP A 178 16.75 8.69 -11.47
CA TRP A 178 16.86 9.86 -12.35
C TRP A 178 15.89 9.83 -13.54
N SER A 179 15.06 8.78 -13.63
CA SER A 179 14.03 8.71 -14.66
C SER A 179 12.77 9.47 -14.22
N PRO A 180 12.05 10.14 -15.14
CA PRO A 180 10.82 10.81 -14.78
C PRO A 180 9.79 9.82 -14.21
N THR A 181 9.20 10.18 -13.08
CA THR A 181 8.15 9.37 -12.44
C THR A 181 6.91 9.29 -13.33
N ARG A 182 6.04 8.30 -13.09
CA ARG A 182 4.72 8.23 -13.76
C ARG A 182 3.91 9.51 -13.60
N GLU A 183 3.90 10.10 -12.41
CA GLU A 183 3.23 11.37 -12.14
C GLU A 183 3.84 12.51 -12.97
N GLN A 184 5.17 12.62 -13.04
CA GLN A 184 5.82 13.65 -13.86
C GLN A 184 5.50 13.48 -15.35
N LYS A 185 5.44 12.24 -15.85
CA LYS A 185 5.02 11.95 -17.23
C LYS A 185 3.55 12.32 -17.45
N TYR A 186 2.69 12.01 -16.49
CA TYR A 186 1.28 12.38 -16.50
C TYR A 186 1.08 13.90 -16.59
N LEU A 187 1.74 14.65 -15.71
CA LEU A 187 1.66 16.11 -15.63
C LEU A 187 2.17 16.81 -16.90
N ARG A 188 3.21 16.29 -17.56
CA ARG A 188 3.73 16.87 -18.82
C ARG A 188 2.69 16.91 -19.94
N GLY A 189 1.81 15.91 -20.03
CA GLY A 189 0.75 15.86 -21.03
C GLY A 189 -0.57 16.44 -20.54
N LEU A 190 -0.66 16.92 -19.31
CA LEU A 190 -1.92 17.34 -18.71
C LEU A 190 -2.47 18.60 -19.39
N ALA A 191 -1.62 19.61 -19.60
CA ALA A 191 -2.05 20.87 -20.21
C ALA A 191 -2.71 20.67 -21.60
N GLU A 192 -2.16 19.77 -22.42
CA GLU A 192 -2.74 19.43 -23.73
C GLU A 192 -4.10 18.73 -23.59
N ARG A 193 -4.24 17.80 -22.63
CA ARG A 193 -5.51 17.10 -22.36
C ARG A 193 -6.58 18.03 -21.81
N SER A 194 -6.20 18.95 -20.91
CA SER A 194 -7.10 19.96 -20.36
C SER A 194 -7.51 20.98 -21.42
N ALA A 195 -6.60 21.42 -22.29
CA ALA A 195 -6.96 22.33 -23.38
C ALA A 195 -7.91 21.70 -24.41
N ALA A 196 -7.80 20.38 -24.64
CA ALA A 196 -8.75 19.65 -25.47
C ALA A 196 -10.15 19.53 -24.82
N ALA A 197 -10.23 19.56 -23.49
CA ALA A 197 -11.47 19.49 -22.72
C ALA A 197 -12.32 20.75 -22.85
N ASP A 198 -11.70 21.93 -22.75
CA ASP A 198 -12.39 23.22 -22.81
C ASP A 198 -13.16 23.43 -24.14
N GLY A 199 -12.77 22.72 -25.20
CA GLY A 199 -13.48 22.71 -26.49
C GLY A 199 -14.76 21.87 -26.52
N ASP A 200 -14.93 20.90 -25.61
CA ASP A 200 -16.04 19.93 -25.60
C ASP A 200 -17.21 20.40 -24.70
N VAL A 201 -16.92 21.18 -23.66
CA VAL A 201 -17.93 21.72 -22.72
C VAL A 201 -18.83 22.79 -23.37
N GLY A 202 -18.34 23.46 -24.41
CA GLY A 202 -18.92 24.71 -24.94
C GLY A 202 -20.28 24.63 -25.63
N ASN A 203 -20.81 23.44 -25.97
CA ASN A 203 -22.02 23.35 -26.80
C ASN A 203 -23.28 22.77 -26.12
N ASN A 204 -23.20 22.12 -24.95
CA ASN A 204 -24.36 21.43 -24.34
C ASN A 204 -24.52 21.60 -22.80
N ALA A 205 -23.63 22.31 -22.11
CA ALA A 205 -23.65 22.40 -20.64
C ALA A 205 -24.91 23.07 -20.05
N GLY A 206 -25.67 23.84 -20.83
CA GLY A 206 -26.81 24.61 -20.34
C GLY A 206 -28.12 23.84 -20.13
N SER A 207 -28.23 22.57 -20.54
CA SER A 207 -29.48 21.79 -20.41
C SER A 207 -29.32 20.37 -19.86
N GLU A 208 -28.12 19.97 -19.47
CA GLU A 208 -27.87 18.63 -18.93
C GLU A 208 -28.15 18.62 -17.44
N THR A 209 -29.06 17.75 -16.99
CA THR A 209 -29.34 17.53 -15.57
C THR A 209 -28.70 16.22 -15.17
N VAL A 210 -27.86 16.26 -14.13
CA VAL A 210 -27.22 15.07 -13.57
C VAL A 210 -27.74 14.91 -12.15
N ILE A 211 -28.58 13.89 -11.94
CA ILE A 211 -29.22 13.58 -10.66
C ILE A 211 -29.01 12.12 -10.29
N ARG A 212 -29.22 11.77 -9.01
CA ARG A 212 -28.99 10.43 -8.50
C ARG A 212 -29.88 9.38 -9.16
N ALA A 213 -31.13 9.75 -9.46
CA ALA A 213 -32.11 8.85 -10.06
C ALA A 213 -31.68 8.29 -11.43
N ASP A 214 -30.90 9.07 -12.20
CA ASP A 214 -30.44 8.70 -13.55
C ASP A 214 -29.02 8.10 -13.54
N ALA A 215 -28.40 7.98 -12.37
CA ALA A 215 -27.05 7.48 -12.22
C ALA A 215 -26.98 5.96 -12.35
N GLN A 216 -26.27 5.48 -13.38
CA GLN A 216 -26.05 4.05 -13.60
C GLN A 216 -25.15 3.43 -12.53
N TRP A 217 -24.26 4.24 -11.94
CA TRP A 217 -23.33 3.80 -10.90
C TRP A 217 -23.01 4.96 -9.95
N SER A 218 -23.92 5.28 -9.03
CA SER A 218 -23.88 6.50 -8.22
C SER A 218 -22.85 6.51 -7.08
N ASP A 219 -22.40 5.34 -6.63
CA ASP A 219 -21.67 5.18 -5.37
C ASP A 219 -20.46 4.24 -5.52
N PHE A 220 -19.58 4.23 -4.51
CA PHE A 220 -18.60 3.16 -4.35
C PHE A 220 -19.28 1.79 -4.36
N ARG A 221 -18.90 0.94 -5.32
CA ARG A 221 -19.53 -0.37 -5.58
C ARG A 221 -20.99 -0.32 -6.05
N GLY A 222 -21.39 0.78 -6.69
CA GLY A 222 -22.70 0.94 -7.34
C GLY A 222 -23.81 1.36 -6.38
N PRO A 223 -25.03 1.60 -6.87
CA PRO A 223 -26.09 2.29 -6.11
C PRO A 223 -26.48 1.63 -4.78
N LEU A 224 -26.28 0.31 -4.66
CA LEU A 224 -26.54 -0.47 -3.45
C LEU A 224 -25.27 -0.83 -2.67
N ARG A 225 -24.10 -0.34 -3.09
CA ARG A 225 -22.76 -0.64 -2.56
C ARG A 225 -22.38 -2.12 -2.53
N ASP A 226 -23.11 -2.97 -3.24
CA ASP A 226 -22.95 -4.42 -3.25
C ASP A 226 -22.05 -4.93 -4.39
N GLY A 227 -21.67 -4.06 -5.32
CA GLY A 227 -20.80 -4.37 -6.46
C GLY A 227 -21.52 -5.04 -7.62
N LYS A 228 -22.83 -4.87 -7.74
CA LYS A 228 -23.64 -5.46 -8.82
C LYS A 228 -24.31 -4.37 -9.66
N LEU A 229 -24.45 -4.68 -10.95
CA LEU A 229 -25.26 -3.90 -11.90
C LEU A 229 -26.39 -4.81 -12.39
N PRO A 230 -27.62 -4.66 -11.88
CA PRO A 230 -28.73 -5.52 -12.26
C PRO A 230 -29.12 -5.33 -13.73
N GLY A 231 -29.57 -6.41 -14.38
CA GLY A 231 -30.09 -6.35 -15.75
C GLY A 231 -29.05 -6.40 -16.86
N ILE A 232 -27.75 -6.44 -16.54
CA ILE A 232 -26.68 -6.61 -17.53
C ILE A 232 -26.10 -8.02 -17.43
N VAL A 233 -26.04 -8.71 -18.57
CA VAL A 233 -25.35 -10.00 -18.72
C VAL A 233 -24.16 -9.77 -19.65
N LEU A 234 -22.95 -9.94 -19.13
CA LEU A 234 -21.73 -9.81 -19.90
C LEU A 234 -21.37 -11.17 -20.53
N ASN A 235 -20.79 -11.15 -21.72
CA ASN A 235 -20.21 -12.35 -22.29
C ASN A 235 -18.94 -12.72 -21.50
N GLU A 236 -18.94 -13.92 -20.90
CA GLU A 236 -17.83 -14.42 -20.09
C GLU A 236 -16.75 -15.13 -20.95
N ASP A 237 -17.05 -15.45 -22.21
CA ASP A 237 -16.06 -16.05 -23.13
C ASP A 237 -15.16 -14.98 -23.74
N TRP A 238 -14.16 -14.59 -22.96
CA TRP A 238 -13.14 -13.63 -23.39
C TRP A 238 -12.10 -14.24 -24.32
N THR A 239 -12.16 -15.56 -24.59
CA THR A 239 -11.25 -16.22 -25.53
C THR A 239 -11.73 -16.07 -26.98
N THR A 240 -13.03 -16.27 -27.22
CA THR A 240 -13.62 -16.10 -28.56
C THR A 240 -14.15 -14.69 -28.78
N THR A 241 -14.62 -14.04 -27.72
CA THR A 241 -15.27 -12.73 -27.79
C THR A 241 -14.63 -11.76 -26.78
N PRO A 242 -13.33 -11.42 -26.93
CA PRO A 242 -12.68 -10.51 -26.00
C PRO A 242 -13.34 -9.13 -26.01
N PRO A 243 -13.42 -8.44 -24.86
CA PRO A 243 -13.94 -7.08 -24.80
C PRO A 243 -13.10 -6.15 -25.68
N ARG A 244 -13.77 -5.28 -26.45
CA ARG A 244 -13.11 -4.27 -27.28
C ARG A 244 -12.69 -3.09 -26.42
N LEU A 245 -11.42 -2.70 -26.51
CA LEU A 245 -10.96 -1.43 -25.95
C LEU A 245 -11.66 -0.27 -26.68
N VAL A 246 -12.50 0.48 -25.97
CA VAL A 246 -13.19 1.67 -26.52
C VAL A 246 -12.27 2.87 -26.48
N TRP A 247 -11.72 3.19 -25.30
CA TRP A 247 -10.73 4.24 -25.11
C TRP A 247 -9.84 3.91 -23.91
N LYS A 248 -8.71 4.63 -23.80
CA LYS A 248 -7.82 4.61 -22.64
C LYS A 248 -7.22 5.99 -22.46
N THR A 249 -7.38 6.58 -21.28
CA THR A 249 -6.81 7.89 -20.95
C THR A 249 -5.87 7.78 -19.73
N PRO A 250 -4.76 8.54 -19.67
CA PRO A 250 -3.97 8.66 -18.45
C PRO A 250 -4.75 9.35 -17.33
N ILE A 251 -4.60 8.84 -16.11
CA ILE A 251 -5.11 9.44 -14.86
C ILE A 251 -3.95 9.66 -13.89
N GLY A 252 -4.07 10.65 -13.01
CA GLY A 252 -3.12 10.90 -11.94
C GLY A 252 -3.13 9.80 -10.88
N PRO A 253 -2.14 9.79 -9.96
CA PRO A 253 -2.11 8.82 -8.85
C PRO A 253 -3.39 8.88 -8.00
N GLY A 254 -3.95 7.73 -7.64
CA GLY A 254 -5.14 7.64 -6.81
C GLY A 254 -5.69 6.22 -6.74
N TRP A 255 -6.55 5.98 -5.75
CA TRP A 255 -7.21 4.68 -5.51
C TRP A 255 -8.74 4.76 -5.61
N SER A 256 -9.27 5.94 -5.96
CA SER A 256 -10.69 6.16 -6.23
C SER A 256 -11.20 5.23 -7.33
N SER A 257 -12.40 4.68 -7.16
CA SER A 257 -13.17 4.09 -8.25
C SER A 257 -13.78 5.22 -9.12
N PHE A 258 -14.54 4.83 -10.14
CA PHE A 258 -15.41 5.73 -10.89
C PHE A 258 -16.86 5.63 -10.41
N THR A 259 -17.59 6.75 -10.48
CA THR A 259 -19.06 6.81 -10.48
C THR A 259 -19.57 7.37 -11.81
N VAL A 260 -20.77 6.95 -12.21
CA VAL A 260 -21.32 7.19 -13.54
C VAL A 260 -22.75 7.72 -13.46
N ALA A 261 -22.99 8.84 -14.14
CA ALA A 261 -24.33 9.34 -14.42
C ALA A 261 -24.41 9.92 -15.84
N GLY A 262 -25.27 9.34 -16.67
CA GLY A 262 -25.36 9.71 -18.08
C GLY A 262 -24.02 9.49 -18.80
N ASN A 263 -23.51 10.53 -19.47
CA ASN A 263 -22.23 10.48 -20.17
C ASN A 263 -21.04 11.01 -19.32
N ARG A 264 -21.18 11.02 -17.99
CA ARG A 264 -20.16 11.57 -17.08
C ARG A 264 -19.61 10.51 -16.15
N LEU A 265 -18.28 10.46 -16.07
CA LEU A 265 -17.52 9.66 -15.12
C LEU A 265 -16.86 10.57 -14.10
N PHE A 266 -17.02 10.29 -12.81
CA PHE A 266 -16.39 11.06 -11.74
C PHE A 266 -15.39 10.18 -10.98
N THR A 267 -14.24 10.75 -10.63
CA THR A 267 -13.20 10.08 -9.83
C THR A 267 -12.31 11.13 -9.14
N GLN A 268 -11.39 10.69 -8.29
CA GLN A 268 -10.37 11.53 -7.68
C GLN A 268 -8.96 11.08 -8.08
N GLU A 269 -8.07 12.04 -8.26
CA GLU A 269 -6.64 11.81 -8.56
C GLU A 269 -5.75 12.87 -7.90
N GLN A 270 -4.45 12.62 -7.86
CA GLN A 270 -3.43 13.60 -7.46
C GLN A 270 -2.83 14.29 -8.68
N ARG A 271 -2.63 15.61 -8.57
CA ARG A 271 -1.87 16.43 -9.52
C ARG A 271 -0.83 17.28 -8.81
N GLY A 272 0.39 16.78 -8.65
CA GLY A 272 1.41 17.51 -7.89
C GLY A 272 0.92 17.74 -6.47
N ASP A 273 0.93 18.97 -5.97
CA ASP A 273 0.53 19.26 -4.58
C ASP A 273 -0.99 19.37 -4.37
N ASN A 274 -1.80 19.06 -5.39
CA ASN A 274 -3.26 19.15 -5.34
C ASN A 274 -3.95 17.80 -5.45
N GLU A 275 -4.98 17.57 -4.64
CA GLU A 275 -5.98 16.54 -4.87
C GLU A 275 -7.06 17.12 -5.80
N VAL A 276 -7.55 16.28 -6.71
CA VAL A 276 -8.40 16.72 -7.82
C VAL A 276 -9.58 15.79 -8.00
N VAL A 277 -10.78 16.36 -8.02
CA VAL A 277 -11.99 15.69 -8.52
C VAL A 277 -12.06 15.91 -10.03
N VAL A 278 -12.17 14.84 -10.79
CA VAL A 278 -12.19 14.88 -12.25
C VAL A 278 -13.52 14.37 -12.76
N CYS A 279 -14.14 15.11 -13.68
CA CYS A 279 -15.21 14.62 -14.52
C CYS A 279 -14.67 14.32 -15.92
N LEU A 280 -14.94 13.12 -16.42
CA LEU A 280 -14.60 12.68 -17.77
C LEU A 280 -15.86 12.37 -18.57
N ASN A 281 -15.77 12.52 -19.88
CA ASN A 281 -16.75 12.02 -20.83
C ASN A 281 -16.68 10.48 -20.90
N ALA A 282 -17.79 9.79 -20.67
CA ALA A 282 -17.81 8.32 -20.59
C ALA A 282 -17.53 7.63 -21.92
N ASP A 283 -17.87 8.27 -23.04
CA ASP A 283 -17.70 7.70 -24.39
C ASP A 283 -16.27 7.89 -24.94
N THR A 284 -15.55 8.91 -24.49
CA THR A 284 -14.25 9.30 -25.08
C THR A 284 -13.10 9.27 -24.08
N GLY A 285 -13.37 9.38 -22.78
CA GLY A 285 -12.37 9.58 -21.74
C GLY A 285 -11.71 10.97 -21.76
N SER A 286 -12.27 11.94 -22.51
CA SER A 286 -11.84 13.34 -22.42
C SER A 286 -12.21 13.93 -21.07
N ILE A 287 -11.38 14.83 -20.55
CA ILE A 287 -11.75 15.62 -19.38
C ILE A 287 -12.93 16.53 -19.78
N LEU A 288 -13.89 16.70 -18.89
CA LEU A 288 -14.98 17.66 -19.03
C LEU A 288 -14.75 18.85 -18.09
N TRP A 289 -14.47 18.56 -16.81
CA TRP A 289 -14.08 19.57 -15.85
C TRP A 289 -13.23 18.96 -14.75
N THR A 290 -12.52 19.81 -14.02
CA THR A 290 -11.71 19.42 -12.86
C THR A 290 -11.88 20.43 -11.74
N HIS A 291 -12.02 19.95 -10.52
CA HIS A 291 -11.97 20.76 -9.32
C HIS A 291 -10.71 20.38 -8.52
N GLU A 292 -9.80 21.32 -8.33
CA GLU A 292 -8.52 21.09 -7.66
C GLU A 292 -8.44 21.89 -6.35
N TYR A 293 -7.87 21.29 -5.31
CA TYR A 293 -7.55 21.99 -4.06
C TYR A 293 -6.18 21.56 -3.53
N PRO A 294 -5.49 22.43 -2.75
CA PRO A 294 -4.21 22.07 -2.15
C PRO A 294 -4.37 20.90 -1.17
N GLY A 295 -3.67 19.81 -1.42
CA GLY A 295 -3.77 18.58 -0.65
C GLY A 295 -2.88 17.52 -1.29
N ARG A 296 -1.93 16.96 -0.54
CA ARG A 296 -1.10 15.85 -1.03
C ARG A 296 -1.02 14.77 0.01
N PHE A 297 -1.71 13.68 -0.25
CA PHE A 297 -1.62 12.50 0.56
C PHE A 297 -0.57 11.52 0.04
N TRP A 298 0.25 10.99 0.94
CA TRP A 298 1.23 9.95 0.63
C TRP A 298 1.43 9.03 1.83
N GLU A 299 1.51 7.72 1.56
CA GLU A 299 2.12 6.77 2.49
C GLU A 299 2.97 5.75 1.74
N ALA A 300 3.82 5.03 2.48
CA ALA A 300 4.93 4.28 1.92
C ALA A 300 4.57 3.01 1.13
N ILE A 301 3.35 2.48 1.28
CA ILE A 301 2.94 1.18 0.75
C ILE A 301 2.01 1.33 -0.47
N ALA A 302 0.89 2.04 -0.33
CA ALA A 302 -0.07 2.29 -1.42
C ALA A 302 0.20 3.63 -2.16
N GLY A 303 1.12 4.46 -1.68
CA GLY A 303 1.63 5.61 -2.41
C GLY A 303 0.70 6.84 -2.37
N VAL A 304 0.76 7.60 -3.46
CA VAL A 304 0.20 8.95 -3.58
C VAL A 304 -1.29 8.93 -3.90
N GLY A 305 -2.03 9.89 -3.35
CA GLY A 305 -3.31 10.36 -3.88
C GLY A 305 -4.54 9.96 -3.08
N PRO A 306 -5.72 10.43 -3.50
CA PRO A 306 -7.00 10.19 -2.83
C PRO A 306 -7.42 8.72 -2.89
N ARG A 307 -8.24 8.28 -1.94
CA ARG A 307 -8.70 6.88 -1.83
C ARG A 307 -10.21 6.69 -1.86
N ALA A 308 -10.98 7.63 -1.32
CA ALA A 308 -12.43 7.55 -1.41
C ALA A 308 -12.92 7.77 -2.85
N THR A 309 -14.11 7.25 -3.15
CA THR A 309 -14.79 7.45 -4.43
C THR A 309 -15.86 8.54 -4.26
N PRO A 310 -15.99 9.49 -5.20
CA PRO A 310 -17.09 10.45 -5.19
C PRO A 310 -18.45 9.75 -5.19
N THR A 311 -19.49 10.39 -4.68
CA THR A 311 -20.86 9.87 -4.69
C THR A 311 -21.81 10.88 -5.29
N ILE A 312 -22.68 10.40 -6.18
CA ILE A 312 -23.62 11.24 -6.93
C ILE A 312 -24.93 11.35 -6.14
N GLY A 313 -25.32 12.58 -5.83
CA GLY A 313 -26.58 12.93 -5.19
C GLY A 313 -27.39 13.90 -6.05
N ASP A 314 -28.61 14.22 -5.62
CA ASP A 314 -29.45 15.20 -6.32
C ASP A 314 -28.95 16.64 -6.11
N GLU A 315 -28.31 16.89 -4.97
CA GLU A 315 -27.68 18.17 -4.63
C GLU A 315 -26.24 18.30 -5.17
N GLY A 316 -25.71 17.29 -5.88
CA GLY A 316 -24.40 17.35 -6.53
C GLY A 316 -23.54 16.10 -6.34
N VAL A 317 -22.27 16.19 -6.74
CA VAL A 317 -21.27 15.13 -6.55
C VAL A 317 -20.46 15.45 -5.31
N VAL A 318 -20.50 14.54 -4.33
CA VAL A 318 -19.76 14.70 -3.07
C VAL A 318 -18.50 13.84 -3.09
N SER A 319 -17.35 14.48 -2.86
CA SER A 319 -16.04 13.84 -2.77
C SER A 319 -15.45 14.00 -1.38
N PHE A 320 -14.59 13.06 -0.98
CA PHE A 320 -13.84 13.14 0.28
C PHE A 320 -12.36 12.87 0.00
N GLY A 321 -11.54 13.88 0.21
CA GLY A 321 -10.08 13.83 0.04
C GLY A 321 -9.42 12.92 1.06
N ALA A 322 -8.24 12.39 0.73
CA ALA A 322 -7.53 11.52 1.67
C ALA A 322 -7.03 12.28 2.91
N ASP A 323 -6.91 13.61 2.83
CA ASP A 323 -6.55 14.51 3.92
C ASP A 323 -7.73 15.05 4.73
N GLY A 324 -8.97 14.89 4.25
CA GLY A 324 -10.18 15.29 4.96
C GLY A 324 -10.95 16.46 4.34
N GLN A 325 -10.60 16.91 3.13
CA GLN A 325 -11.42 17.84 2.39
C GLN A 325 -12.72 17.17 1.90
N LEU A 326 -13.87 17.56 2.44
CA LEU A 326 -15.20 17.12 1.99
C LEU A 326 -15.82 18.21 1.14
N THR A 327 -16.15 17.90 -0.12
CA THR A 327 -16.63 18.91 -1.08
C THR A 327 -17.86 18.40 -1.81
N CYS A 328 -18.84 19.28 -2.01
CA CYS A 328 -19.96 19.05 -2.93
C CYS A 328 -19.81 19.96 -4.14
N LEU A 329 -19.84 19.35 -5.31
CA LEU A 329 -19.61 20.00 -6.59
C LEU A 329 -20.87 19.93 -7.46
N ASP A 330 -21.05 20.95 -8.27
CA ASP A 330 -21.97 20.87 -9.40
C ASP A 330 -21.51 19.76 -10.36
N PRO A 331 -22.38 18.79 -10.68
CA PRO A 331 -22.00 17.64 -11.52
C PRO A 331 -21.67 18.04 -12.97
N VAL A 332 -22.20 19.17 -13.44
CA VAL A 332 -22.08 19.62 -14.82
C VAL A 332 -20.86 20.51 -15.00
N THR A 333 -20.65 21.45 -14.08
CA THR A 333 -19.59 22.47 -14.17
C THR A 333 -18.36 22.20 -13.32
N GLY A 334 -18.50 21.42 -12.24
CA GLY A 334 -17.46 21.25 -11.23
C GLY A 334 -17.33 22.41 -10.26
N ASP A 335 -18.26 23.37 -10.29
CA ASP A 335 -18.27 24.50 -9.35
C ASP A 335 -18.58 24.03 -7.93
N VAL A 336 -17.91 24.63 -6.95
CA VAL A 336 -18.14 24.33 -5.53
C VAL A 336 -19.50 24.82 -5.11
N ARG A 337 -20.34 23.92 -4.59
CA ARG A 337 -21.58 24.24 -3.90
C ARG A 337 -21.33 24.50 -2.42
N TRP A 338 -20.54 23.63 -1.78
CA TRP A 338 -20.03 23.81 -0.42
C TRP A 338 -18.81 22.93 -0.18
N GLU A 339 -18.03 23.27 0.84
CA GLU A 339 -16.82 22.55 1.24
C GLU A 339 -16.62 22.56 2.76
N ARG A 340 -15.95 21.53 3.28
CA ARG A 340 -15.61 21.35 4.70
C ARG A 340 -14.24 20.74 4.86
N ASP A 341 -13.42 21.37 5.69
CA ASP A 341 -12.16 20.81 6.16
C ASP A 341 -12.41 20.00 7.44
N ILE A 342 -12.41 18.67 7.31
CA ILE A 342 -12.63 17.75 8.44
C ILE A 342 -11.39 17.66 9.35
N GLN A 343 -10.18 17.82 8.80
CA GLN A 343 -8.92 17.73 9.56
C GLN A 343 -8.61 18.99 10.37
N ALA A 344 -9.33 20.11 10.11
CA ALA A 344 -9.31 21.28 10.98
C ALA A 344 -9.70 20.93 12.44
N ASP A 345 -10.47 19.87 12.65
CA ASP A 345 -10.72 19.31 13.97
C ASP A 345 -9.57 18.37 14.40
N PRO A 346 -8.82 18.68 15.48
CA PRO A 346 -7.67 17.88 15.89
C PRO A 346 -8.02 16.45 16.36
N ASP A 347 -9.30 16.16 16.62
CA ASP A 347 -9.78 14.81 16.93
C ASP A 347 -10.14 14.00 15.68
N CYS A 348 -10.13 14.61 14.49
CA CYS A 348 -10.47 14.03 13.20
C CYS A 348 -9.23 14.02 12.29
N ARG A 349 -8.19 13.30 12.72
CA ARG A 349 -6.96 13.20 11.92
C ARG A 349 -7.09 12.11 10.84
N PRO A 350 -6.52 12.32 9.65
CA PRO A 350 -6.42 11.29 8.63
C PRO A 350 -5.80 10.00 9.20
N PRO A 351 -6.40 8.82 8.95
CA PRO A 351 -5.82 7.56 9.34
C PRO A 351 -4.57 7.23 8.50
N MET A 352 -3.86 6.15 8.84
CA MET A 352 -2.62 5.73 8.15
C MET A 352 -2.79 5.64 6.62
N TRP A 353 -3.93 5.14 6.15
CA TRP A 353 -4.23 5.05 4.73
C TRP A 353 -5.12 6.19 4.25
N GLY A 354 -5.18 7.33 4.94
CA GLY A 354 -6.04 8.45 4.57
C GLY A 354 -7.53 8.12 4.62
N TYR A 355 -8.38 9.12 4.46
CA TYR A 355 -9.81 8.88 4.38
C TYR A 355 -10.16 8.10 3.11
N SER A 356 -10.51 6.83 3.32
CA SER A 356 -10.84 5.88 2.24
C SER A 356 -12.32 5.51 2.20
N ALA A 357 -13.05 5.83 3.27
CA ALA A 357 -14.48 5.61 3.34
C ALA A 357 -15.20 6.61 2.41
N SER A 358 -15.89 6.08 1.41
CA SER A 358 -16.61 6.89 0.42
C SER A 358 -17.89 7.47 1.04
N PRO A 359 -18.17 8.79 0.86
CA PRO A 359 -19.36 9.43 1.41
C PRO A 359 -20.63 8.70 1.02
N LEU A 360 -21.58 8.52 1.92
CA LEU A 360 -22.93 8.04 1.61
C LEU A 360 -23.84 9.25 1.43
N ILE A 361 -24.60 9.29 0.34
CA ILE A 361 -25.69 10.25 0.16
C ILE A 361 -27.01 9.51 0.32
N HIS A 362 -27.85 9.99 1.22
CA HIS A 362 -29.21 9.49 1.40
C HIS A 362 -30.13 10.63 1.81
N ASN A 363 -31.21 10.83 1.06
CA ASN A 363 -32.12 11.95 1.25
C ASN A 363 -31.36 13.30 1.27
N ASP A 364 -31.55 14.10 2.31
CA ASP A 364 -30.88 15.38 2.56
C ASP A 364 -29.56 15.24 3.33
N LEU A 365 -28.97 14.03 3.41
CA LEU A 365 -27.78 13.76 4.22
C LEU A 365 -26.58 13.30 3.40
N VAL A 366 -25.42 13.81 3.79
CA VAL A 366 -24.09 13.30 3.46
C VAL A 366 -23.47 12.70 4.70
N VAL A 367 -23.13 11.41 4.67
CA VAL A 367 -22.61 10.67 5.82
C VAL A 367 -21.20 10.16 5.52
N ILE A 368 -20.26 10.43 6.41
CA ILE A 368 -18.86 9.98 6.30
C ILE A 368 -18.40 9.28 7.58
N HIS A 369 -17.47 8.34 7.42
CA HIS A 369 -16.71 7.81 8.55
C HIS A 369 -15.39 8.56 8.67
N VAL A 370 -15.12 9.06 9.87
CA VAL A 370 -13.94 9.85 10.20
C VAL A 370 -13.06 9.13 11.22
N GLY A 371 -13.65 8.25 12.05
CA GLY A 371 -12.92 7.56 13.11
C GLY A 371 -12.35 8.49 14.18
N GLY A 372 -12.93 9.69 14.32
CA GLY A 372 -12.52 10.68 15.30
C GLY A 372 -12.86 10.24 16.73
N LYS A 373 -12.25 10.91 17.72
CA LYS A 373 -12.44 10.57 19.13
C LYS A 373 -13.88 10.84 19.60
N ALA A 374 -14.26 10.17 20.69
CA ALA A 374 -15.57 10.30 21.32
C ALA A 374 -16.70 10.10 20.30
N ASN A 375 -17.55 11.10 20.12
CA ASN A 375 -18.73 11.08 19.26
C ASN A 375 -18.46 11.59 17.82
N LYS A 376 -17.19 11.51 17.34
CA LYS A 376 -16.77 11.91 16.00
C LYS A 376 -16.40 10.72 15.10
N GLY A 377 -16.99 9.55 15.34
CA GLY A 377 -16.75 8.35 14.54
C GLY A 377 -17.40 8.44 13.16
N VAL A 378 -18.73 8.64 13.14
CA VAL A 378 -19.51 8.94 11.93
C VAL A 378 -20.08 10.35 12.06
N LEU A 379 -19.98 11.12 10.98
CA LEU A 379 -20.53 12.47 10.88
C LEU A 379 -21.57 12.52 9.76
N ALA A 380 -22.63 13.28 9.96
CA ALA A 380 -23.60 13.60 8.94
C ALA A 380 -23.74 15.11 8.75
N PHE A 381 -23.88 15.51 7.50
CA PHE A 381 -24.02 16.87 7.04
C PHE A 381 -25.26 17.00 6.18
N ASP A 382 -25.84 18.19 6.16
CA ASP A 382 -26.88 18.55 5.22
C ASP A 382 -26.34 18.53 3.79
N ALA A 383 -26.96 17.77 2.89
CA ALA A 383 -26.45 17.54 1.54
C ALA A 383 -26.42 18.81 0.68
N LYS A 384 -27.29 19.79 0.99
CA LYS A 384 -27.40 21.03 0.24
C LYS A 384 -26.45 22.11 0.73
N THR A 385 -26.21 22.18 2.04
CA THR A 385 -25.47 23.27 2.67
C THR A 385 -24.12 22.85 3.25
N GLY A 386 -23.91 21.56 3.46
CA GLY A 386 -22.74 21.02 4.16
C GLY A 386 -22.73 21.30 5.66
N GLU A 387 -23.81 21.85 6.24
CA GLU A 387 -23.88 22.12 7.68
C GLU A 387 -23.98 20.81 8.49
N PRO A 388 -23.26 20.68 9.63
CA PRO A 388 -23.35 19.49 10.48
C PRO A 388 -24.78 19.24 10.97
N ARG A 389 -25.26 18.00 10.85
CA ARG A 389 -26.58 17.56 11.31
C ARG A 389 -26.48 16.74 12.58
N TRP A 390 -25.60 15.74 12.59
CA TRP A 390 -25.34 14.92 13.76
C TRP A 390 -23.95 14.26 13.69
N SER A 391 -23.48 13.79 14.83
CA SER A 391 -22.19 13.12 14.99
C SER A 391 -22.29 12.05 16.07
N VAL A 392 -21.80 10.84 15.79
CA VAL A 392 -21.88 9.72 16.74
C VAL A 392 -20.59 8.93 16.87
N ALA A 393 -20.43 8.29 18.03
CA ALA A 393 -19.32 7.37 18.28
C ALA A 393 -19.52 6.10 17.43
N SER A 394 -18.47 5.69 16.70
CA SER A 394 -18.55 4.57 15.77
C SER A 394 -17.15 4.03 15.43
N GLY A 395 -16.46 3.47 16.42
CA GLY A 395 -15.05 3.09 16.29
C GLY A 395 -14.13 4.24 15.89
N ASN A 396 -12.83 4.01 16.00
CA ASN A 396 -11.82 4.97 15.56
C ASN A 396 -11.03 4.49 14.34
N HIS A 397 -11.30 3.29 13.85
CA HIS A 397 -10.55 2.73 12.72
C HIS A 397 -11.44 1.94 11.77
N SER A 398 -11.66 2.49 10.57
CA SER A 398 -12.26 1.79 9.45
C SER A 398 -11.80 2.40 8.13
N TYR A 399 -11.83 1.58 7.08
CA TYR A 399 -11.76 1.98 5.68
C TYR A 399 -12.98 1.46 4.89
N SER A 400 -13.94 0.84 5.57
CA SER A 400 -15.25 0.51 5.01
C SER A 400 -16.08 1.79 4.88
N SER A 401 -16.94 1.87 3.88
CA SER A 401 -17.79 3.04 3.68
C SER A 401 -19.14 2.86 4.40
N PRO A 402 -19.76 3.92 4.94
CA PRO A 402 -21.16 3.87 5.39
C PRO A 402 -22.06 3.38 4.26
N GLN A 403 -23.12 2.63 4.56
CA GLN A 403 -24.08 2.19 3.55
C GLN A 403 -25.48 2.12 4.10
N LEU A 404 -26.49 2.29 3.24
CA LEU A 404 -27.87 2.03 3.61
C LEU A 404 -28.11 0.54 3.77
N ALA A 405 -28.98 0.20 4.72
CA ALA A 405 -29.53 -1.12 4.85
C ALA A 405 -30.95 -1.03 5.39
N THR A 406 -31.78 -1.99 4.99
CA THR A 406 -33.13 -2.16 5.52
C THR A 406 -33.20 -3.53 6.18
N PHE A 407 -33.58 -3.57 7.46
CA PHE A 407 -33.80 -4.80 8.21
C PHE A 407 -35.21 -4.79 8.77
N ASP A 408 -36.01 -5.80 8.42
CA ASP A 408 -37.41 -5.92 8.85
C ASP A 408 -38.22 -4.62 8.66
N GLY A 409 -38.04 -3.98 7.50
CA GLY A 409 -38.71 -2.72 7.13
C GLY A 409 -38.15 -1.45 7.77
N ILE A 410 -37.14 -1.55 8.66
CA ILE A 410 -36.46 -0.40 9.25
C ILE A 410 -35.23 -0.06 8.40
N GLU A 411 -35.26 1.10 7.76
CA GLU A 411 -34.12 1.68 7.05
C GLU A 411 -33.17 2.39 8.03
N GLY A 412 -31.88 2.38 7.70
CA GLY A 412 -30.85 3.07 8.47
C GLY A 412 -29.47 2.93 7.84
N ILE A 413 -28.47 3.47 8.54
CA ILE A 413 -27.09 3.52 8.07
C ILE A 413 -26.27 2.46 8.79
N LEU A 414 -25.67 1.56 8.02
CA LEU A 414 -24.78 0.53 8.51
C LEU A 414 -23.33 1.00 8.43
N MET A 415 -22.61 0.94 9.56
CA MET A 415 -21.20 1.25 9.64
C MET A 415 -20.41 0.10 10.26
N SER A 416 -19.38 -0.37 9.56
CA SER A 416 -18.48 -1.43 10.01
C SER A 416 -17.14 -0.82 10.39
N THR A 417 -16.74 -0.91 11.65
CA THR A 417 -15.52 -0.29 12.21
C THR A 417 -14.79 -1.28 13.09
N ASN A 418 -13.62 -0.95 13.62
CA ASN A 418 -12.89 -1.80 14.57
C ASN A 418 -13.70 -2.23 15.80
N ASP A 419 -14.74 -1.49 16.20
CA ASP A 419 -15.63 -1.88 17.31
C ASP A 419 -16.64 -2.99 16.95
N GLY A 420 -17.00 -3.12 15.67
CA GLY A 420 -18.00 -4.09 15.23
C GLY A 420 -18.84 -3.59 14.06
N LEU A 421 -20.14 -3.86 14.12
CA LEU A 421 -21.12 -3.46 13.12
C LEU A 421 -22.25 -2.69 13.79
N GLN A 422 -22.37 -1.40 13.48
CA GLN A 422 -23.34 -0.50 14.06
C GLN A 422 -24.40 -0.14 13.02
N PHE A 423 -25.67 -0.10 13.44
CA PHE A 423 -26.78 0.35 12.61
C PHE A 423 -27.40 1.60 13.25
N LEU A 424 -27.43 2.69 12.48
CA LEU A 424 -27.71 4.03 12.94
C LEU A 424 -29.02 4.53 12.32
N ASN A 425 -29.78 5.28 13.11
CA ASN A 425 -30.92 6.04 12.63
C ASN A 425 -30.43 7.20 11.76
N GLU A 426 -31.04 7.40 10.60
CA GLU A 426 -30.66 8.47 9.66
C GLU A 426 -30.95 9.88 10.20
N ALA A 427 -31.99 10.06 11.01
CA ALA A 427 -32.45 11.37 11.44
C ALA A 427 -31.52 12.03 12.48
N ASP A 428 -30.99 11.24 13.41
CA ASP A 428 -30.20 11.74 14.56
C ASP A 428 -28.90 10.96 14.81
N GLY A 429 -28.62 9.93 14.02
CA GLY A 429 -27.46 9.06 14.20
C GLY A 429 -27.60 8.10 15.39
N ALA A 430 -28.72 8.07 16.11
CA ALA A 430 -28.88 7.21 17.26
C ALA A 430 -28.67 5.73 16.88
N THR A 431 -27.94 5.00 17.71
CA THR A 431 -27.72 3.57 17.46
C THR A 431 -29.02 2.79 17.64
N ILE A 432 -29.52 2.22 16.55
CA ILE A 432 -30.68 1.31 16.56
C ILE A 432 -30.23 -0.03 17.17
N TRP A 433 -29.12 -0.58 16.68
CA TRP A 433 -28.45 -1.72 17.28
C TRP A 433 -26.95 -1.72 16.99
N ASN A 434 -26.20 -2.46 17.81
CA ASN A 434 -24.76 -2.62 17.65
C ASN A 434 -24.37 -4.08 17.90
N HIS A 435 -23.71 -4.69 16.93
CA HIS A 435 -23.07 -5.98 17.09
C HIS A 435 -21.58 -5.75 17.41
N GLU A 436 -21.22 -5.88 18.69
CA GLU A 436 -19.81 -5.74 19.08
C GLU A 436 -18.95 -6.88 18.54
N TRP A 437 -17.84 -6.49 17.90
CA TRP A 437 -16.76 -7.39 17.50
C TRP A 437 -15.46 -6.60 17.44
N LYS A 438 -14.93 -6.30 18.63
CA LYS A 438 -13.70 -5.52 18.78
C LYS A 438 -12.51 -6.25 18.16
N VAL A 439 -11.76 -5.52 17.35
CA VAL A 439 -10.46 -5.94 16.80
C VAL A 439 -9.43 -4.85 17.04
N GLU A 440 -8.18 -5.22 17.23
CA GLU A 440 -7.09 -4.25 17.47
C GLU A 440 -6.72 -3.46 16.20
N ASN A 441 -6.99 -4.05 15.03
CA ASN A 441 -6.69 -3.45 13.73
C ASN A 441 -7.92 -2.74 13.14
N TYR A 442 -7.83 -2.38 11.86
CA TYR A 442 -8.92 -1.80 11.10
C TYR A 442 -9.83 -2.86 10.45
N ARG A 443 -11.00 -2.40 9.97
CA ARG A 443 -11.79 -3.10 8.96
C ARG A 443 -11.66 -2.35 7.63
N ALA A 444 -11.48 -3.08 6.53
CA ALA A 444 -11.30 -2.49 5.19
C ALA A 444 -12.17 -3.17 4.13
N THR A 445 -13.14 -3.99 4.53
CA THR A 445 -14.06 -4.68 3.63
C THR A 445 -15.45 -4.10 3.73
N GLN A 446 -16.11 -3.84 2.60
CA GLN A 446 -17.49 -3.38 2.58
C GLN A 446 -18.42 -4.53 3.04
N PRO A 447 -19.26 -4.35 4.06
CA PRO A 447 -20.26 -5.35 4.43
C PRO A 447 -21.26 -5.58 3.28
N LEU A 448 -21.68 -6.82 3.07
CA LEU A 448 -22.69 -7.18 2.10
C LEU A 448 -24.03 -7.45 2.79
N VAL A 449 -25.06 -6.68 2.47
CA VAL A 449 -26.43 -6.89 2.94
C VAL A 449 -27.14 -7.87 2.00
N VAL A 450 -27.78 -8.89 2.57
CA VAL A 450 -28.50 -9.96 1.86
C VAL A 450 -29.80 -10.27 2.58
N GLY A 451 -30.89 -9.61 2.14
CA GLY A 451 -32.15 -9.60 2.90
C GLY A 451 -31.90 -9.10 4.32
N ASP A 452 -32.48 -9.76 5.31
CA ASP A 452 -32.27 -9.42 6.72
C ASP A 452 -30.96 -9.98 7.31
N ALA A 453 -29.92 -10.13 6.49
CA ALA A 453 -28.62 -10.59 6.95
C ALA A 453 -27.48 -9.72 6.44
N VAL A 454 -26.42 -9.63 7.23
CA VAL A 454 -25.19 -8.94 6.86
C VAL A 454 -24.03 -9.94 6.88
N LEU A 455 -23.33 -10.05 5.75
CA LEU A 455 -22.04 -10.70 5.67
C LEU A 455 -20.95 -9.63 5.80
N PHE A 456 -20.12 -9.71 6.82
CA PHE A 456 -19.03 -8.75 7.02
C PHE A 456 -17.78 -9.44 7.53
N GLY A 457 -16.64 -8.94 7.05
CA GLY A 457 -15.33 -9.51 7.33
C GLY A 457 -14.47 -8.60 8.17
N THR A 458 -13.32 -9.13 8.52
CA THR A 458 -12.21 -8.40 9.11
C THR A 458 -11.00 -8.58 8.21
N SER A 459 -10.12 -7.58 8.13
CA SER A 459 -8.82 -7.79 7.51
C SER A 459 -7.96 -8.73 8.37
N LEU A 460 -6.92 -9.32 7.77
CA LEU A 460 -5.86 -10.06 8.48
C LEU A 460 -6.30 -11.38 9.16
N ALA A 461 -7.07 -12.21 8.46
CA ALA A 461 -7.37 -13.60 8.85
C ALA A 461 -8.18 -13.81 10.15
N LEU A 462 -8.86 -12.76 10.64
CA LEU A 462 -9.79 -12.85 11.77
C LEU A 462 -11.19 -13.39 11.39
N GLY A 463 -11.40 -13.65 10.10
CA GLY A 463 -12.56 -14.36 9.56
C GLY A 463 -13.70 -13.46 9.08
N THR A 464 -14.79 -14.12 8.69
CA THR A 464 -16.03 -13.51 8.18
C THR A 464 -17.19 -13.97 9.03
N ARG A 465 -18.13 -13.06 9.32
CA ARG A 465 -19.38 -13.37 10.04
C ARG A 465 -20.58 -13.07 9.15
N ARG A 466 -21.61 -13.91 9.28
CA ARG A 466 -22.97 -13.63 8.81
C ARG A 466 -23.84 -13.38 10.03
N LEU A 467 -24.45 -12.21 10.11
CA LEU A 467 -25.42 -11.86 11.14
C LEU A 467 -26.81 -11.85 10.51
N ALA A 468 -27.76 -12.53 11.13
CA ALA A 468 -29.17 -12.36 10.80
C ALA A 468 -29.76 -11.34 11.77
N VAL A 469 -30.43 -10.33 11.24
CA VAL A 469 -31.09 -9.26 11.99
C VAL A 469 -32.59 -9.56 12.00
N LYS A 470 -33.22 -9.45 13.16
CA LYS A 470 -34.67 -9.61 13.33
C LYS A 470 -35.15 -8.61 14.38
N HIS A 471 -36.31 -8.04 14.17
CA HIS A 471 -36.99 -7.28 15.21
C HIS A 471 -37.53 -8.27 16.25
N GLU A 472 -37.31 -7.99 17.53
CA GLU A 472 -38.05 -8.68 18.60
C GLU A 472 -39.50 -8.20 18.58
N ALA A 473 -40.43 -9.16 18.52
CA ALA A 473 -41.87 -8.92 18.41
C ALA A 473 -42.52 -8.52 19.74
#